data_AF-A0A2V1H3S5-F1
#
_entry.id   AF-A0A2V1H3S5-F1
#
_cell.length_a   1.000
_cell.length_b   1.000
_cell.length_c   1.000
_cell.angle_alpha   90.00
_cell.angle_beta   90.00
_cell.angle_gamma   90.00
#
_symmetry.space_group_name_H-M   'P 1'
#
loop_
_entity.id
_entity.type
_entity.pdbx_description
1 polymer ?
#
loop_
_entity_poly.entity_id
_entity_poly.type
_entity_poly.pdbx_seq_one_letter_code
_entity_poly.pdbx_strand_id
1 'polypeptide(L)'
;MAALGRQWLLVSIALWLLVIGSAVAVVNVTHLNRQTFARWQKLQVEKQQLEVRWQQLLLEESTWATHSRVAQVAQKKLGMELPKAADVIVVRP
;
A
#
# COMPACT_ATOMS: atom_id res chain seq x y z
N MET A 1 66.40 -8.08 6.76
CA MET A 1 65.45 -7.65 7.82
C MET A 1 64.64 -6.40 7.44
N ALA A 2 65.20 -5.39 6.75
CA ALA A 2 64.48 -4.16 6.38
C ALA A 2 63.31 -4.32 5.38
N ALA A 3 63.37 -5.29 4.45
CA ALA A 3 62.32 -5.51 3.45
C ALA A 3 61.00 -6.03 4.04
N LEU A 4 61.09 -6.88 5.08
CA LEU A 4 59.93 -7.36 5.82
C LEU A 4 59.18 -6.19 6.47
N GLY A 5 59.87 -5.31 7.19
CA GLY A 5 59.24 -4.15 7.84
C GLY A 5 58.49 -3.22 6.87
N ARG A 6 59.03 -3.01 5.66
CA ARG A 6 58.36 -2.19 4.63
C ARG A 6 57.08 -2.83 4.09
N GLN A 7 57.06 -4.16 3.93
CA GLN A 7 55.85 -4.89 3.49
C GLN A 7 54.74 -4.82 4.54
N TRP A 8 55.06 -5.02 5.83
CA TRP A 8 54.08 -4.91 6.91
C TRP A 8 53.47 -3.51 7.03
N LEU A 9 54.26 -2.44 6.83
CA LEU A 9 53.75 -1.07 6.82
C LEU A 9 52.76 -0.82 5.67
N LEU A 10 53.07 -1.31 4.46
CA LEU A 10 52.16 -1.18 3.31
C LEU A 10 50.83 -1.91 3.53
N VAL A 11 50.88 -3.12 4.10
CA VAL A 11 49.68 -3.90 4.43
C VAL A 11 48.84 -3.17 5.48
N SER A 12 49.47 -2.64 6.54
CA SER A 12 48.76 -1.88 7.57
C SER A 12 48.10 -0.61 7.01
N ILE A 13 48.76 0.12 6.12
CA ILE A 13 48.19 1.31 5.47
C ILE A 13 47.02 0.91 4.57
N ALA A 14 47.16 -0.16 3.79
CA ALA A 14 46.09 -0.65 2.93
C ALA A 14 44.84 -1.06 3.74
N LEU A 15 45.03 -1.76 4.86
CA LEU A 15 43.94 -2.13 5.77
C LEU A 15 43.27 -0.90 6.36
N TRP A 16 44.03 0.10 6.80
CA TRP A 16 43.51 1.37 7.29
C TRP A 16 42.64 2.08 6.25
N LEU A 17 43.12 2.18 5.01
CA LEU A 17 42.36 2.77 3.91
C LEU A 17 41.07 1.99 3.62
N LEU A 18 41.13 0.66 3.69
CA LEU A 18 39.97 -0.20 3.45
C LEU A 18 38.90 -0.03 4.54
N VAL A 19 39.31 0.10 5.80
CA VAL A 19 38.40 0.38 6.94
C VAL A 19 37.76 1.77 6.80
N ILE A 20 38.54 2.80 6.46
CA ILE A 20 38.01 4.14 6.23
C ILE A 20 37.03 4.13 5.05
N GLY A 21 37.39 3.47 3.95
CA GLY A 21 36.52 3.32 2.79
C GLY A 21 35.21 2.62 3.14
N SER A 22 35.27 1.55 3.94
CA SER A 22 34.08 0.85 4.43
C SER A 22 33.19 1.76 5.29
N ALA A 23 33.77 2.52 6.22
CA ALA A 23 33.03 3.44 7.07
C ALA A 23 32.27 4.49 6.24
N VAL A 24 32.94 5.10 5.25
CA VAL A 24 32.32 6.08 4.35
C VAL A 24 31.23 5.44 3.50
N ALA A 25 31.47 4.23 2.98
CA ALA A 25 30.49 3.50 2.18
C ALA A 25 29.22 3.19 2.99
N VAL A 26 29.35 2.74 4.23
CA VAL A 26 28.21 2.47 5.13
C VAL A 26 27.38 3.72 5.38
N VAL A 27 28.02 4.86 5.64
CA VAL A 27 27.33 6.15 5.84
C VAL A 27 26.58 6.56 4.57
N ASN A 28 27.23 6.44 3.41
CA ASN A 28 26.61 6.78 2.13
C ASN A 28 25.39 5.89 1.82
N VAL A 29 25.53 4.56 1.97
CA VAL A 29 24.43 3.61 1.80
C VAL A 29 23.28 3.92 2.75
N THR A 30 23.57 4.26 4.01
CA THR A 30 22.53 4.64 4.99
C THR A 30 21.79 5.90 4.55
N HIS A 31 22.50 6.90 4.03
CA HIS A 31 21.90 8.13 3.54
C HIS A 31 21.01 7.90 2.31
N LEU A 32 21.51 7.16 1.33
CA LEU A 32 20.77 6.77 0.13
C LEU A 32 19.55 5.91 0.45
N ASN A 33 19.70 4.99 1.41
CA ASN A 33 18.61 4.15 1.88
C ASN A 33 17.51 5.01 2.49
N ARG A 34 17.85 5.99 3.34
CA ARG A 34 16.86 6.91 3.93
C ARG A 34 16.07 7.69 2.88
N GLN A 35 16.73 8.21 1.85
CA GLN A 35 16.06 8.96 0.78
C GLN A 35 15.15 8.06 -0.08
N THR A 36 15.67 6.90 -0.48
CA THR A 36 14.96 5.94 -1.33
C THR A 36 13.75 5.36 -0.59
N PHE A 37 13.94 5.01 0.68
CA PHE A 37 12.89 4.50 1.55
C PHE A 37 11.79 5.53 1.77
N ALA A 38 12.12 6.80 2.00
CA ALA A 38 11.12 7.86 2.15
C ALA A 38 10.25 8.02 0.89
N ARG A 39 10.87 7.94 -0.30
CA ARG A 39 10.14 7.99 -1.58
C ARG A 39 9.21 6.79 -1.74
N TRP A 40 9.72 5.59 -1.46
CA TRP A 40 8.94 4.35 -1.52
C TRP A 40 7.75 4.40 -0.55
N GLN A 41 7.98 4.84 0.69
CA GLN A 41 6.95 4.95 1.72
C GLN A 41 5.84 5.92 1.31
N LYS A 42 6.18 7.05 0.67
CA LYS A 42 5.18 7.99 0.15
C LYS A 42 4.27 7.34 -0.89
N LEU A 43 4.86 6.63 -1.85
CA LEU A 43 4.11 5.96 -2.92
C LEU A 43 3.24 4.82 -2.38
N GLN A 44 3.74 4.12 -1.36
CA GLN A 44 3.01 3.06 -0.67
C GLN A 44 1.76 3.61 0.04
N VAL A 45 1.88 4.77 0.71
CA VAL A 45 0.73 5.43 1.35
C VAL A 45 -0.30 5.87 0.30
N GLU A 46 0.14 6.43 -0.82
CA GLU A 46 -0.75 6.82 -1.92
C GLU A 46 -1.53 5.63 -2.47
N LYS A 47 -0.85 4.49 -2.69
CA LYS A 47 -1.48 3.24 -3.11
C LYS A 47 -2.55 2.79 -2.10
N GLN A 48 -2.22 2.78 -0.81
CA GLN A 48 -3.16 2.38 0.24
C GLN A 48 -4.40 3.27 0.26
N GLN A 49 -4.23 4.59 0.11
CA GLN A 49 -5.36 5.51 0.03
C GLN A 49 -6.26 5.23 -1.18
N LEU A 50 -5.66 4.92 -2.33
CA LEU A 50 -6.42 4.60 -3.53
C LEU A 50 -7.18 3.28 -3.38
N GLU A 51 -6.57 2.28 -2.74
CA GLU A 51 -7.20 0.98 -2.47
C GLU A 51 -8.41 1.12 -1.54
N VAL A 52 -8.32 1.95 -0.49
CA VAL A 52 -9.46 2.25 0.39
C VAL A 52 -10.60 2.91 -0.39
N ARG A 53 -10.31 3.90 -1.24
CA ARG A 53 -11.34 4.54 -2.07
C ARG A 53 -11.97 3.55 -3.04
N TRP A 54 -11.16 2.67 -3.64
CA TRP A 54 -11.66 1.62 -4.52
C TRP A 54 -12.61 0.67 -3.79
N GLN A 55 -12.25 0.24 -2.57
CA GLN A 55 -13.12 -0.58 -1.73
C GLN A 55 -14.43 0.12 -1.38
N GLN A 56 -14.38 1.42 -1.07
CA GLN A 56 -15.58 2.22 -0.84
C GLN A 56 -16.48 2.27 -2.08
N LEU A 57 -15.91 2.55 -3.25
CA LEU A 57 -16.65 2.56 -4.52
C LEU A 57 -17.28 1.21 -4.83
N LEU A 58 -16.57 0.10 -4.54
CA LEU A 58 -17.11 -1.25 -4.74
C LEU A 58 -18.29 -1.54 -3.81
N LEU A 59 -18.25 -1.04 -2.56
CA LEU A 59 -19.36 -1.15 -1.62
C LEU A 59 -20.56 -0.31 -2.08
N GLU A 60 -20.33 0.90 -2.58
CA GLU A 60 -21.35 1.73 -3.20
C GLU A 60 -22.00 0.99 -4.39
N GLU A 61 -21.19 0.45 -5.31
CA GLU A 61 -21.69 -0.29 -6.47
C GLU A 61 -22.47 -1.55 -6.06
N SER A 62 -21.96 -2.35 -5.11
CA SER A 62 -22.65 -3.57 -4.65
C SER A 62 -24.01 -3.28 -4.00
N THR A 63 -24.14 -2.14 -3.32
CA THR A 63 -25.40 -1.67 -2.74
C THR A 63 -26.41 -1.33 -3.83
N TRP A 64 -25.96 -0.66 -4.90
CA TRP A 64 -26.81 -0.29 -6.03
C TRP A 64 -27.16 -1.51 -6.91
N ALA A 65 -26.20 -2.39 -7.16
CA ALA A 65 -26.36 -3.58 -8.00
C ALA A 65 -27.33 -4.60 -7.38
N THR A 66 -27.31 -4.78 -6.05
CA THR A 66 -28.20 -5.74 -5.38
C THR A 66 -29.63 -5.21 -5.32
N HIS A 67 -29.84 -3.96 -4.89
CA HIS A 67 -31.18 -3.39 -4.75
C HIS A 67 -31.82 -3.00 -6.08
N SER A 68 -31.09 -2.32 -6.98
CA SER A 68 -31.66 -1.87 -8.27
C SER A 68 -31.97 -3.05 -9.19
N ARG A 69 -31.10 -4.06 -9.25
CA ARG A 69 -31.33 -5.23 -10.13
C ARG A 69 -32.49 -6.09 -9.61
N VAL A 70 -32.59 -6.30 -8.30
CA VAL A 70 -33.72 -7.04 -7.71
C VAL A 70 -35.02 -6.28 -7.91
N ALA A 71 -35.05 -4.97 -7.68
CA ALA A 71 -36.24 -4.15 -7.90
C ALA A 71 -36.69 -4.15 -9.37
N GLN A 72 -35.76 -3.98 -10.32
CA GLN A 72 -36.09 -4.03 -11.75
C GLN A 72 -36.59 -5.41 -12.19
N VAL A 73 -36.01 -6.49 -11.67
CA VAL A 73 -36.48 -7.85 -11.97
C VAL A 73 -37.87 -8.08 -11.35
N ALA A 74 -38.11 -7.63 -10.13
CA ALA A 74 -39.43 -7.73 -9.49
C ALA A 74 -40.50 -6.93 -10.25
N GLN A 75 -40.17 -5.72 -10.70
CA GLN A 75 -41.10 -4.90 -11.46
C GLN A 75 -41.35 -5.46 -12.86
N LYS A 76 -40.30 -5.86 -13.59
CA LYS A 76 -40.42 -6.30 -15.00
C LYS A 76 -40.89 -7.74 -15.16
N LYS A 77 -40.47 -8.67 -14.29
CA LYS A 77 -40.81 -10.10 -14.41
C LYS A 77 -41.98 -10.51 -13.51
N LEU A 78 -42.13 -9.89 -12.34
CA LEU A 78 -43.16 -10.23 -11.37
C LEU A 78 -44.32 -9.21 -11.35
N GLY A 79 -44.23 -8.12 -12.13
CA GLY A 79 -45.27 -7.08 -12.17
C GLY A 79 -45.46 -6.37 -10.84
N MET A 80 -44.47 -6.42 -9.93
CA MET A 80 -44.59 -5.83 -8.61
C MET A 80 -44.55 -4.29 -8.70
N GLU A 81 -45.60 -3.64 -8.21
CA GLU A 81 -45.65 -2.19 -8.01
C GLU A 81 -45.50 -1.87 -6.51
N LEU A 82 -44.92 -0.70 -6.18
CA LEU A 82 -44.87 -0.27 -4.78
C LEU A 82 -46.31 -0.07 -4.27
N PRO A 83 -46.73 -0.74 -3.18
CA PRO A 83 -48.06 -0.60 -2.63
C PRO A 83 -48.30 0.84 -2.17
N LYS A 84 -49.48 1.39 -2.48
CA LYS A 84 -49.87 2.73 -2.03
C LYS A 84 -50.20 2.65 -0.54
N ALA A 85 -50.07 3.77 0.17
CA ALA A 85 -50.30 3.83 1.63
C ALA A 85 -51.70 3.32 2.07
N ALA A 86 -52.67 3.27 1.15
CA ALA A 86 -54.02 2.74 1.38
C ALA A 86 -54.08 1.19 1.44
N ASP A 87 -53.05 0.48 0.96
CA ASP A 87 -53.03 -0.99 0.84
C ASP A 87 -52.22 -1.67 1.96
N VAL A 88 -51.66 -0.90 2.91
CA VAL A 88 -50.81 -1.43 3.98
C VAL A 88 -51.63 -1.64 5.26
N ILE A 89 -51.92 -2.91 5.59
CA ILE A 89 -52.59 -3.30 6.83
C ILE A 89 -51.54 -3.83 7.81
N VAL A 90 -51.35 -3.14 8.93
CA VAL A 90 -50.40 -3.56 9.98
C VAL A 90 -51.11 -4.49 10.94
N VAL A 91 -50.76 -5.78 10.92
CA VAL A 91 -51.23 -6.75 11.90
C VAL A 91 -50.23 -6.81 13.05
N ARG A 92 -50.67 -6.45 14.26
CA ARG A 92 -49.87 -6.62 15.48
C ARG A 92 -50.03 -8.08 15.96
N PRO A 93 -48.95 -8.71 16.46
CA PRO A 93 -48.99 -10.09 16.95
C PRO A 93 -49.91 -10.23 18.17
#